data_AF-A0A9Q3ZAJ4-F1
#
_entry.id   AF-A0A9Q3ZAJ4-F1
#
_cell.length_a   1.000
_cell.length_b   1.000
_cell.length_c   1.000
_cell.angle_alpha   90.00
_cell.angle_beta   90.00
_cell.angle_gamma   90.00
#
_symmetry.space_group_name_H-M   'P 1'
#
loop_
_entity.id
_entity.type
_entity.pdbx_description
1 polymer ?
#
loop_
_entity_poly.entity_id
_entity_poly.type
_entity_poly.pdbx_seq_one_letter_code
_entity_poly.pdbx_strand_id
1 'polypeptide(L)'
;MRGADGVTDEGVPAQSGTGAEGSVTGVVRRRWGVALGGVLPARFFEPGWAYEERVERRCPVCEGELHALRRPYESQGRVYRYAALVCPGCPTAFSLADLGVKTYDQLTAASSAAVSVRWGPARVVPGSA
;
A
#
# COMPACT_ATOMS: atom_id res chain seq x y z
N MET A 1 53.61 19.93 5.25
CA MET A 1 52.51 20.48 6.07
C MET A 1 51.21 20.01 5.43
N ARG A 2 50.35 19.33 6.22
CA ARG A 2 48.87 19.10 6.13
C ARG A 2 48.22 19.27 4.75
N GLY A 3 47.53 18.31 4.13
CA GLY A 3 46.60 17.31 4.69
C GLY A 3 45.16 17.65 4.28
N ALA A 4 44.37 16.61 3.97
CA ALA A 4 42.90 16.55 3.86
C ALA A 4 42.25 16.76 2.48
N ASP A 5 41.96 15.61 1.87
CA ASP A 5 40.74 15.23 1.18
C ASP A 5 39.51 16.08 1.52
N GLY A 6 38.82 16.55 0.48
CA GLY A 6 37.52 17.19 0.54
C GLY A 6 36.54 16.54 -0.43
N VAL A 7 36.35 15.22 -0.29
CA VAL A 7 35.20 14.53 -0.89
C VAL A 7 33.95 14.99 -0.15
N THR A 8 33.09 15.76 -0.83
CA THR A 8 31.72 16.00 -0.37
C THR A 8 30.81 15.02 -1.10
N ASP A 9 30.62 13.87 -0.46
CA ASP A 9 29.46 13.00 -0.62
C ASP A 9 28.36 13.57 0.28
N GLU A 10 27.49 14.45 -0.22
CA GLU A 10 26.27 14.87 0.50
C GLU A 10 25.25 15.40 -0.52
N GLY A 11 24.36 14.52 -0.98
CA GLY A 11 23.26 14.95 -1.84
C GLY A 11 22.53 13.82 -2.53
N VAL A 12 22.06 12.85 -1.74
CA VAL A 12 21.10 11.82 -2.16
C VAL A 12 20.09 12.44 -3.12
N PRO A 13 19.97 11.95 -4.38
CA PRO A 13 19.10 12.59 -5.36
C PRO A 13 17.69 12.62 -4.78
N ALA A 14 17.16 13.83 -4.59
CA ALA A 14 15.75 14.06 -4.40
C ALA A 14 15.05 13.45 -5.62
N GLN A 15 14.55 12.23 -5.47
CA GLN A 15 13.85 11.48 -6.50
C GLN A 15 12.52 12.19 -6.80
N SER A 16 12.61 13.28 -7.55
CA SER A 16 11.48 14.01 -8.12
C SER A 16 11.20 13.43 -9.51
N GLY A 17 10.74 12.18 -9.53
CA GLY A 17 10.26 11.50 -10.73
C GLY A 17 8.87 12.00 -11.09
N THR A 18 8.76 12.62 -12.25
CA THR A 18 7.62 13.43 -12.71
C THR A 18 6.49 12.56 -13.28
N GLY A 19 5.25 12.81 -12.83
CA GLY A 19 3.99 12.57 -13.58
C GLY A 19 3.42 11.13 -13.63
N ALA A 20 4.23 10.12 -13.93
CA ALA A 20 3.77 8.71 -13.98
C ALA A 20 4.36 7.85 -12.85
N GLU A 21 5.52 8.29 -12.33
CA GLU A 21 6.32 7.62 -11.31
C GLU A 21 5.71 7.67 -9.90
N GLY A 22 4.64 8.45 -9.73
CA GLY A 22 3.90 8.59 -8.49
C GLY A 22 2.41 8.26 -8.64
N SER A 23 1.99 7.47 -9.63
CA SER A 23 0.65 6.88 -9.62
C SER A 23 0.65 5.57 -8.82
N VAL A 24 -0.49 5.13 -8.27
CA VAL A 24 -0.55 3.86 -7.52
C VAL A 24 -0.11 2.70 -8.41
N THR A 25 -0.60 2.65 -9.65
CA THR A 25 -0.22 1.64 -10.64
C THR A 25 1.26 1.72 -11.00
N GLY A 26 1.81 2.93 -11.17
CA GLY A 26 3.24 3.14 -11.43
C GLY A 26 4.15 2.70 -10.30
N VAL A 27 3.78 3.03 -9.05
CA VAL A 27 4.52 2.60 -7.84
C VAL A 27 4.47 1.08 -7.70
N VAL A 28 3.31 0.46 -7.89
CA VAL A 28 3.17 -1.00 -7.79
C VAL A 28 3.98 -1.72 -8.86
N ARG A 29 3.89 -1.25 -10.11
CA ARG A 29 4.63 -1.84 -11.22
C ARG A 29 6.13 -1.72 -11.02
N ARG A 30 6.62 -0.58 -10.53
CA ARG A 30 8.06 -0.38 -10.25
C ARG A 30 8.55 -1.27 -9.11
N ARG A 31 7.79 -1.35 -8.02
CA ARG A 31 8.26 -2.00 -6.79
C ARG A 31 8.12 -3.52 -6.82
N TRP A 32 7.04 -4.02 -7.41
CA TRP A 32 6.73 -5.46 -7.44
C TRP A 32 6.65 -6.04 -8.85
N GLY A 33 6.74 -5.23 -9.92
CA GLY A 33 6.56 -5.73 -11.28
C GLY A 33 5.10 -6.10 -11.63
N VAL A 34 4.15 -5.78 -10.76
CA VAL A 34 2.74 -6.19 -10.88
C VAL A 34 1.92 -5.10 -11.56
N ALA A 35 1.09 -5.50 -12.52
CA ALA A 35 0.07 -4.64 -13.09
C ALA A 35 -1.21 -4.78 -12.28
N LEU A 36 -1.67 -3.69 -11.66
CA LEU A 36 -2.95 -3.69 -10.96
C LEU A 36 -4.09 -3.90 -11.95
N GLY A 37 -5.00 -4.83 -11.63
CA GLY A 37 -6.23 -5.09 -12.36
C GLY A 37 -7.46 -4.55 -11.65
N GLY A 38 -8.60 -4.59 -12.35
CA GLY A 38 -9.91 -4.21 -11.80
C GLY A 38 -10.28 -2.73 -11.98
N VAL A 39 -11.40 -2.34 -11.37
CA VAL A 39 -11.92 -0.97 -11.40
C VAL A 39 -11.21 -0.16 -10.33
N LEU A 40 -10.20 0.59 -10.73
CA LEU A 40 -9.45 1.49 -9.85
C LEU A 40 -10.09 2.88 -9.85
N PRO A 41 -10.19 3.54 -8.68
CA PRO A 41 -10.63 4.93 -8.62
C PRO A 41 -9.73 5.85 -9.47
N ALA A 42 -10.32 6.82 -10.18
CA ALA A 42 -9.58 7.75 -11.03
C ALA A 42 -8.38 8.41 -10.30
N ARG A 43 -8.56 8.75 -9.02
CA ARG A 43 -7.53 9.34 -8.15
C ARG A 43 -6.27 8.48 -7.96
N PHE A 44 -6.31 7.18 -8.25
CA PHE A 44 -5.15 6.28 -8.15
C PHE A 44 -4.20 6.41 -9.35
N PHE A 45 -4.70 6.95 -10.46
CA PHE A 45 -3.90 7.27 -11.64
C PHE A 45 -3.23 8.65 -11.54
N GLU A 46 -3.71 9.50 -10.63
CA GLU A 46 -3.11 10.80 -10.37
C GLU A 46 -1.67 10.67 -9.84
N PRO A 47 -0.76 11.59 -10.18
CA PRO A 47 0.59 11.62 -9.63
C PRO A 47 0.63 12.07 -8.16
N GLY A 48 1.68 11.67 -7.44
CA GLY A 48 1.99 12.10 -6.08
C GLY A 48 1.78 11.04 -4.99
N TRP A 49 1.46 9.80 -5.38
CA TRP A 49 1.49 8.63 -4.50
C TRP A 49 2.91 8.19 -4.22
N ALA A 50 3.21 8.01 -2.94
CA ALA A 50 4.43 7.41 -2.44
C ALA A 50 4.07 6.16 -1.64
N TYR A 51 4.90 5.13 -1.73
CA TYR A 51 4.84 4.02 -0.81
C TYR A 51 5.18 4.51 0.60
N GLU A 52 4.39 4.11 1.58
CA GLU A 52 4.66 4.43 2.98
C GLU A 52 5.11 3.19 3.75
N GLU A 53 4.23 2.20 3.93
CA GLU A 53 4.51 1.02 4.75
C GLU A 53 3.71 -0.21 4.33
N ARG A 54 4.08 -1.37 4.88
CA ARG A 54 3.24 -2.57 4.84
C ARG A 54 2.26 -2.48 6.01
N VAL A 55 0.97 -2.57 5.74
CA VAL A 55 -0.04 -2.59 6.80
C VAL A 55 -0.24 -4.03 7.31
N GLU A 56 -0.68 -4.16 8.55
CA GLU A 56 -0.87 -5.46 9.17
C GLU A 56 -2.19 -6.14 8.78
N ARG A 57 -3.13 -5.32 8.28
CA ARG A 57 -4.36 -5.81 7.65
C ARG A 57 -4.01 -6.74 6.48
N ARG A 58 -4.62 -7.93 6.45
CA ARG A 58 -4.51 -8.87 5.32
C ARG A 58 -5.47 -8.51 4.19
N CYS A 59 -5.11 -8.90 2.98
CA CYS A 59 -5.97 -8.75 1.81
C CYS A 59 -7.27 -9.56 2.01
N PRO A 60 -8.47 -8.96 1.85
CA PRO A 60 -9.72 -9.69 2.01
C PRO A 60 -9.99 -10.71 0.90
N VAL A 61 -9.20 -10.70 -0.18
CA VAL A 61 -9.39 -11.58 -1.35
C VAL A 61 -8.46 -12.80 -1.32
N CYS A 62 -7.19 -12.62 -0.98
CA CYS A 62 -6.18 -13.69 -0.97
C CYS A 62 -5.43 -13.84 0.36
N GLU A 63 -5.84 -13.12 1.41
CA GLU A 63 -5.19 -13.11 2.73
C GLU A 63 -3.69 -12.71 2.71
N GLY A 64 -3.24 -12.16 1.58
CA GLY A 64 -1.88 -11.68 1.37
C GLY A 64 -1.57 -10.39 2.15
N GLU A 65 -0.34 -9.93 2.02
CA GLU A 65 0.10 -8.67 2.59
C GLU A 65 -0.52 -7.48 1.83
N LEU A 66 -0.92 -6.46 2.59
CA LEU A 66 -1.37 -5.18 2.03
C LEU A 66 -0.29 -4.12 2.27
N HIS A 67 -0.11 -3.27 1.27
CA HIS A 67 0.84 -2.17 1.33
C HIS A 67 0.11 -0.84 1.18
N ALA A 68 0.45 0.12 2.02
CA ALA A 68 -0.09 1.46 2.00
C ALA A 68 0.73 2.39 1.12
N LEU A 69 0.02 3.10 0.25
CA LEU A 69 0.51 4.24 -0.50
C LEU A 69 -0.24 5.49 -0.04
N ARG A 70 0.48 6.58 0.13
CA ARG A 70 -0.09 7.87 0.49
C ARG A 70 0.23 8.95 -0.50
N ARG A 71 -0.73 9.86 -0.68
CA ARG A 71 -0.58 11.07 -1.47
C ARG A 71 -0.99 12.27 -0.63
N PRO A 72 -0.08 13.22 -0.34
CA PRO A 72 -0.46 14.45 0.34
C PRO A 72 -1.36 15.29 -0.59
N TYR A 73 -2.33 15.96 0.00
CA TYR A 73 -3.16 16.95 -0.67
C TYR A 73 -3.53 18.07 0.30
N GLU A 74 -3.68 19.27 -0.22
CA GLU A 74 -4.09 20.41 0.58
C GLU A 74 -5.59 20.65 0.42
N SER A 75 -6.27 20.86 1.54
CA SER A 75 -7.66 21.27 1.58
C SER A 75 -7.85 22.31 2.67
N GLN A 76 -8.36 23.49 2.29
CA GLN A 76 -8.63 24.60 3.22
C GLN A 76 -7.41 24.98 4.09
N GLY A 77 -6.22 25.01 3.49
CA GLY A 77 -4.97 25.36 4.19
C GLY A 77 -4.46 24.28 5.15
N ARG A 78 -5.04 23.06 5.12
CA ARG A 78 -4.57 21.90 5.88
C ARG A 78 -4.07 20.83 4.93
N VAL A 79 -2.93 20.23 5.27
CA VAL A 79 -2.38 19.08 4.53
C VAL A 79 -3.04 17.81 5.05
N TYR A 80 -3.80 17.16 4.18
CA TYR A 80 -4.35 15.83 4.40
C TYR A 80 -3.61 14.81 3.52
N ARG A 81 -3.85 13.52 3.75
CA ARG A 81 -3.25 12.45 2.95
C ARG A 81 -4.31 11.48 2.47
N TYR A 82 -4.37 11.26 1.17
CA TYR A 82 -5.09 10.12 0.62
C TYR A 82 -4.34 8.83 0.96
N ALA A 83 -5.07 7.75 1.17
CA ALA A 83 -4.53 6.42 1.40
C ALA A 83 -5.10 5.44 0.37
N ALA A 84 -4.22 4.64 -0.22
CA ALA A 84 -4.52 3.54 -1.12
C ALA A 84 -3.80 2.30 -0.61
N LEU A 85 -4.49 1.17 -0.53
CA LEU A 85 -3.90 -0.11 -0.16
C LEU A 85 -3.78 -0.99 -1.38
N VAL A 86 -2.67 -1.69 -1.54
CA VAL A 86 -2.41 -2.57 -2.68
C VAL A 86 -1.99 -3.94 -2.20
N CYS A 87 -2.52 -4.99 -2.83
CA CYS A 87 -2.07 -6.35 -2.63
C CYS A 87 -1.29 -6.84 -3.86
N PRO A 88 0.01 -7.13 -3.76
CA PRO A 88 0.80 -7.64 -4.89
C PRO A 88 0.41 -9.07 -5.30
N GLY A 89 -0.22 -9.85 -4.41
CA GLY A 89 -0.67 -11.22 -4.70
C GLY A 89 -1.99 -11.31 -5.48
N CYS A 90 -2.88 -10.33 -5.29
CA CYS A 90 -4.20 -10.27 -5.95
C CYS A 90 -4.26 -9.24 -7.11
N PRO A 91 -3.13 -8.66 -7.52
CA PRO A 91 -3.04 -7.38 -8.23
C PRO A 91 -4.16 -6.35 -8.01
N THR A 92 -4.69 -6.21 -6.79
CA THR A 92 -5.88 -5.36 -6.54
C THR A 92 -5.50 -4.20 -5.63
N ALA A 93 -6.09 -3.03 -5.88
CA ALA A 93 -6.01 -1.90 -4.98
C ALA A 93 -7.36 -1.62 -4.32
N PHE A 94 -7.30 -1.20 -3.06
CA PHE A 94 -8.43 -0.91 -2.20
C PHE A 94 -8.28 0.50 -1.65
N SER A 95 -9.39 1.19 -1.49
CA SER A 95 -9.45 2.40 -0.67
C SER A 95 -9.84 2.07 0.77
N LEU A 96 -9.71 3.05 1.66
CA LEU A 96 -10.18 2.93 3.04
C LEU A 96 -11.65 2.51 3.11
N ALA A 97 -12.48 3.08 2.22
CA ALA A 97 -13.91 2.78 2.15
C ALA A 97 -14.18 1.33 1.72
N ASP A 98 -13.40 0.79 0.77
CA ASP A 98 -13.54 -0.60 0.31
C ASP A 98 -13.23 -1.61 1.43
N LEU A 99 -12.39 -1.21 2.39
CA LEU A 99 -12.03 -2.03 3.55
C LEU A 99 -12.92 -1.76 4.78
N GLY A 100 -13.90 -0.87 4.64
CA GLY A 100 -14.81 -0.48 5.72
C GLY A 100 -14.14 0.30 6.85
N VAL A 101 -12.93 0.83 6.65
CA VAL A 101 -12.19 1.59 7.66
C VAL A 101 -12.40 3.09 7.46
N LYS A 102 -12.64 3.80 8.57
CA LYS A 102 -12.85 5.26 8.54
C LYS A 102 -11.55 6.04 8.61
N THR A 103 -10.53 5.47 9.24
CA THR A 103 -9.23 6.12 9.47
C THR A 103 -8.09 5.18 9.16
N TYR A 104 -6.95 5.74 8.76
CA TYR A 104 -5.72 4.98 8.52
C TYR A 104 -5.24 4.26 9.79
N ASP A 105 -5.42 4.88 10.96
CA ASP A 105 -5.02 4.31 12.24
C ASP A 105 -5.65 2.92 12.50
N GLN A 106 -6.87 2.68 12.01
CA GLN A 106 -7.51 1.36 12.12
C GLN A 106 -6.84 0.28 11.25
N LEU A 107 -6.04 0.66 10.26
CA LEU A 107 -5.27 -0.29 9.44
C LEU A 107 -3.96 -0.71 10.13
N THR A 108 -3.36 0.20 10.89
CA THR A 108 -2.08 -0.02 11.60
C THR A 108 -2.28 -0.53 13.03
N ALA A 109 -3.35 -0.15 13.72
CA ALA A 109 -3.63 -0.59 15.08
C ALA A 109 -4.20 -2.02 15.17
N ALA A 110 -4.64 -2.61 14.05
CA ALA A 110 -5.24 -3.94 14.03
C ALA A 110 -4.26 -5.08 14.38
N SER A 111 -2.97 -4.80 14.62
CA SER A 111 -1.97 -5.75 15.13
C SER A 111 -2.43 -6.55 16.35
N SER A 112 -3.25 -5.98 17.23
CA SER A 112 -3.54 -6.61 18.52
C SER A 112 -4.82 -7.45 18.58
N ALA A 113 -5.59 -7.52 17.49
CA ALA A 113 -6.86 -8.26 17.46
C ALA A 113 -6.90 -9.23 16.28
N ALA A 114 -5.88 -10.09 16.18
CA ALA A 114 -5.98 -11.32 15.41
C ALA A 114 -7.03 -12.25 16.04
N VAL A 115 -8.31 -12.04 15.71
CA VAL A 115 -9.22 -13.19 15.61
C VAL A 115 -8.94 -13.83 14.26
N SER A 116 -8.01 -14.79 14.30
CA SER A 116 -7.92 -15.83 13.30
C SER A 116 -9.28 -16.52 13.22
N VAL A 117 -10.13 -16.10 12.29
CA VAL A 117 -11.21 -16.98 11.85
C VAL A 117 -10.50 -18.11 11.13
N ARG A 118 -10.33 -19.23 11.82
CA ARG A 118 -9.83 -20.48 11.25
C ARG A 118 -10.83 -20.90 10.17
N TRP A 119 -10.63 -20.48 8.93
CA TRP A 119 -11.28 -21.11 7.80
C TRP A 119 -10.59 -22.47 7.59
N GLY A 120 -11.01 -23.45 8.41
CA GLY A 120 -10.66 -24.84 8.16
C GLY A 120 -11.29 -25.28 6.84
N PRO A 121 -10.62 -26.12 6.03
CA PRO A 121 -11.28 -26.74 4.90
C PRO A 121 -12.41 -27.62 5.43
N ALA A 122 -13.61 -27.49 4.86
CA ALA A 122 -14.67 -28.48 5.06
C ALA A 122 -14.15 -29.83 4.56
N ARG A 123 -13.62 -30.64 5.49
CA ARG A 123 -13.17 -31.99 5.24
C ARG A 123 -14.43 -32.85 5.06
N VAL A 124 -14.56 -33.40 3.86
CA VAL A 124 -15.53 -34.41 3.45
C VAL A 124 -15.60 -35.54 4.49
N VAL A 125 -16.82 -35.98 4.84
CA VAL A 125 -17.07 -37.30 5.42
C VAL A 125 -18.08 -38.05 4.52
N PRO A 126 -17.75 -39.25 4.01
CA PRO A 126 -18.72 -40.15 3.40
C PRO A 126 -19.24 -41.19 4.42
N GLY A 127 -20.54 -41.50 4.35
CA GLY A 127 -21.09 -42.80 4.74
C GLY A 127 -21.78 -42.92 6.10
N SER A 128 -23.07 -43.31 6.07
CA SER A 128 -23.56 -44.65 6.47
C SER A 128 -24.87 -44.62 7.27
N ALA A 129 -25.97 -45.01 6.63
CA ALA A 129 -26.98 -45.96 7.12
C ALA A 129 -27.93 -46.31 5.96
#